data_AF-F5YNV8-F1
#
_entry.id   AF-F5YNV8-F1
#
_cell.length_a   1.000
_cell.length_b   1.000
_cell.length_c   1.000
_cell.angle_alpha   90.00
_cell.angle_beta   90.00
_cell.angle_gamma   90.00
#
_symmetry.space_group_name_H-M   'P 1'
#
loop_
_entity.id
_entity.type
_entity.pdbx_description
1 polymer ?
#
loop_
_entity_poly.entity_id
_entity_poly.type
_entity_poly.pdbx_seq_one_letter_code
_entity_poly.pdbx_strand_id
1 'polypeptide(L)'
;MNSYFQMLVFVVIGVMLFWFGYNLFFGQGKKGQGSGKDNKNQEDELEGEAGAPRTCPVCSIRLLHGEKVKSSAYPSMGKADRLMSIAGCPYCLEGDRPRICPVCGAVLNYDENLVARLFDKPGRSHVHVLGCSRCRGFLGSHR
;
A
#
# COMPACT_ATOMS: atom_id res chain seq x y z
N MET A 1 21.39 -55.47 29.57
CA MET A 1 21.93 -54.37 28.74
C MET A 1 21.03 -54.07 27.53
N ASN A 2 20.45 -55.07 26.86
CA ASN A 2 19.56 -54.85 25.71
C ASN A 2 18.30 -54.00 26.01
N SER A 3 17.68 -54.15 27.19
CA SER A 3 16.47 -53.38 27.55
C SER A 3 16.74 -51.87 27.68
N TYR A 4 17.94 -51.49 28.15
CA TYR A 4 18.36 -50.09 28.24
C TYR A 4 18.67 -49.51 26.87
N PHE A 5 19.30 -50.30 25.99
CA PHE A 5 19.54 -49.92 24.60
C PHE A 5 18.23 -49.68 23.86
N GLN A 6 17.25 -50.56 24.03
CA GLN A 6 15.94 -50.43 23.41
C GLN A 6 15.19 -49.16 23.88
N MET A 7 15.28 -48.82 25.18
CA MET A 7 14.70 -47.59 25.71
C MET A 7 15.41 -46.33 25.17
N LEU A 8 16.74 -46.33 25.08
CA LEU A 8 17.50 -45.21 24.51
C LEU A 8 17.13 -44.94 23.04
N VAL A 9 16.96 -46.01 22.26
CA VAL A 9 16.57 -45.90 20.85
C VAL A 9 15.19 -45.25 20.70
N PHE A 10 14.19 -45.66 21.50
CA PHE A 10 12.85 -45.07 21.44
C PHE A 10 12.83 -43.60 21.86
N VAL A 11 13.62 -43.22 22.87
CA VAL A 11 13.72 -41.82 23.31
C VAL A 11 14.34 -40.95 22.21
N VAL A 12 15.43 -41.42 21.58
CA VAL A 12 16.09 -40.69 20.49
C VAL A 12 15.16 -40.52 19.28
N ILE A 13 14.46 -41.58 18.88
CA ILE A 13 13.48 -41.53 17.78
C ILE A 13 12.34 -40.56 18.10
N GLY A 14 11.83 -40.59 19.34
CA GLY A 14 10.77 -39.69 19.80
C GLY A 14 11.17 -38.22 19.73
N VAL A 15 12.37 -37.87 20.21
CA VAL A 15 12.89 -36.49 20.14
C VAL A 15 13.12 -36.04 18.71
N MET A 16 13.67 -36.92 17.85
CA MET A 16 13.85 -36.66 16.41
C MET A 16 12.53 -36.36 15.70
N LEU A 17 11.51 -37.20 15.91
CA LEU A 17 10.20 -37.02 15.29
C LEU A 17 9.48 -35.77 15.80
N PHE A 18 9.58 -35.49 17.10
CA PHE A 18 8.97 -34.29 17.68
C PHE A 18 9.65 -33.01 17.18
N TRP A 19 10.98 -33.00 17.09
CA TRP A 19 11.74 -31.87 16.54
C TRP A 19 11.44 -31.65 15.06
N PHE A 20 11.43 -32.71 14.24
CA PHE A 20 11.12 -32.63 12.83
C PHE A 20 9.68 -32.17 12.58
N GLY A 21 8.71 -32.70 13.35
CA GLY A 21 7.32 -32.26 13.30
C GLY A 21 7.14 -30.80 13.69
N TYR A 22 7.80 -30.36 14.77
CA TYR A 22 7.76 -28.97 15.21
C TYR A 22 8.37 -28.01 14.18
N ASN A 23 9.50 -28.38 13.56
CA ASN A 23 10.18 -27.58 12.55
C ASN A 23 9.36 -27.49 11.24
N LEU A 24 8.66 -28.56 10.86
CA LEU A 24 7.80 -28.55 9.68
C LEU A 24 6.51 -27.73 9.93
N PHE A 25 5.91 -27.84 11.12
CA PHE A 25 4.67 -27.16 11.47
C PHE A 25 4.87 -25.67 11.78
N PHE A 26 5.96 -25.28 12.44
CA PHE A 26 6.32 -23.86 12.64
C PHE A 26 7.06 -23.24 11.43
N GLY A 27 7.67 -24.07 10.57
CA GLY A 27 8.39 -23.61 9.37
C GLY A 27 7.50 -23.12 8.22
N GLN A 28 6.20 -23.40 8.24
CA GLN A 28 5.25 -22.92 7.23
C GLN A 28 4.44 -21.68 7.65
N GLY A 29 4.74 -21.09 8.82
CA GLY A 29 4.03 -19.93 9.38
C GLY A 29 4.52 -18.53 8.98
N LYS A 30 5.36 -18.37 7.95
CA LYS A 30 5.77 -17.05 7.41
C LYS A 30 5.61 -16.97 5.89
N LYS A 31 4.36 -17.05 5.41
CA LYS A 31 3.95 -16.47 4.12
C LYS A 31 2.82 -15.48 4.38
N GLY A 32 3.21 -14.25 4.71
CA GLY A 32 2.24 -13.20 5.00
C GLY A 32 2.86 -11.84 5.32
N GLN A 33 3.82 -11.36 4.52
CA GLN A 33 4.04 -9.94 4.20
C GLN A 33 5.39 -9.78 3.49
N GLY A 34 5.38 -9.05 2.38
CA GLY A 34 6.58 -8.67 1.65
C GLY A 34 7.54 -7.90 2.55
N SER A 35 8.79 -8.33 2.56
CA SER A 35 9.89 -7.61 3.20
C SER A 35 11.05 -7.67 2.22
N GLY A 36 11.02 -6.71 1.30
CA GLY A 36 12.16 -6.38 0.46
C GLY A 36 13.28 -5.89 1.36
N LYS A 37 14.43 -6.56 1.24
CA LYS A 37 15.66 -6.33 1.97
C LYS A 37 16.04 -4.85 2.06
N ASP A 38 16.26 -4.43 3.29
CA ASP A 38 17.00 -3.24 3.69
C ASP A 38 18.35 -3.14 2.97
N ASN A 39 18.60 -2.04 2.28
CA ASN A 39 19.94 -1.53 2.00
C ASN A 39 19.93 -0.01 1.72
N LYS A 40 20.43 0.72 2.73
CA LYS A 40 21.29 1.93 2.69
C LYS A 40 20.68 3.32 2.43
N ASN A 41 21.10 4.21 3.34
CA ASN A 41 21.13 5.70 3.35
C ASN A 41 19.75 6.35 3.47
N GLN A 42 19.18 6.62 4.66
CA GLN A 42 19.60 7.64 5.65
C GLN A 42 20.06 8.94 4.97
N GLU A 43 19.06 9.78 4.62
CA GLU A 43 19.05 11.26 4.48
C GLU A 43 18.00 11.79 3.47
N ASP A 44 17.25 10.93 2.75
CA ASP A 44 16.21 11.30 1.75
C ASP A 44 14.80 10.72 2.09
N GLU A 45 14.41 10.80 3.36
CA GLU A 45 13.47 9.87 4.02
C GLU A 45 11.96 10.09 3.77
N LEU A 46 11.51 10.69 2.67
CA LEU A 46 10.07 10.97 2.46
C LEU A 46 9.57 10.83 1.02
N GLU A 47 10.26 10.11 0.15
CA GLU A 47 9.75 9.77 -1.18
C GLU A 47 9.42 8.27 -1.26
N GLY A 48 8.15 7.93 -1.10
CA GLY A 48 7.68 6.58 -1.34
C GLY A 48 7.57 6.32 -2.84
N GLU A 49 8.10 5.18 -3.30
CA GLU A 49 7.86 4.67 -4.65
C GLU A 49 6.36 4.73 -5.00
N ALA A 50 6.04 5.27 -6.17
CA ALA A 50 4.69 5.38 -6.68
C ALA A 50 4.02 3.99 -6.76
N GLY A 51 3.14 3.70 -5.81
CA GLY A 51 2.47 2.39 -5.70
C GLY A 51 2.60 1.73 -4.33
N ALA A 52 3.44 2.25 -3.43
CA ALA A 52 3.50 1.77 -2.05
C ALA A 52 2.19 2.11 -1.30
N PRO A 53 1.63 1.16 -0.51
CA PRO A 53 0.42 1.41 0.25
C PRO A 53 0.60 2.62 1.15
N ARG A 54 -0.34 3.56 1.07
CA ARG A 54 -0.37 4.81 1.85
C ARG A 54 0.63 5.87 1.40
N THR A 55 0.90 5.94 0.11
CA THR A 55 1.62 7.06 -0.52
C THR A 55 0.64 8.10 -1.05
N CYS A 56 0.93 9.39 -0.86
CA CYS A 56 0.15 10.46 -1.47
C CYS A 56 0.40 10.49 -2.98
N PRO A 57 -0.64 10.43 -3.83
CA PRO A 57 -0.46 10.49 -5.28
C PRO A 57 -0.08 11.89 -5.82
N VAL A 58 -0.05 12.92 -4.95
CA VAL A 58 0.21 14.32 -5.33
C VAL A 58 1.66 14.73 -5.05
N CYS A 59 2.23 14.26 -3.95
CA CYS A 59 3.55 14.69 -3.47
C CYS A 59 4.46 13.51 -3.09
N SER A 60 4.08 12.29 -3.50
CA SER A 60 4.81 11.02 -3.29
C SER A 60 5.22 10.71 -1.84
N ILE A 61 4.70 11.45 -0.85
CA ILE A 61 5.03 11.23 0.56
C ILE A 61 4.31 10.00 1.10
N ARG A 62 4.99 9.21 1.93
CA ARG A 62 4.36 8.13 2.70
C ARG A 62 3.62 8.71 3.90
N LEU A 63 2.35 8.36 4.06
CA LEU A 63 1.50 8.78 5.19
C LEU A 63 1.70 7.83 6.39
N LEU A 64 1.83 8.39 7.60
CA LEU A 64 1.94 7.65 8.86
C LEU A 64 0.61 7.01 9.28
N HIS A 65 0.65 6.00 10.15
CA HIS A 65 -0.54 5.24 10.58
C HIS A 65 -1.62 6.17 11.18
N GLY A 66 -2.81 6.18 10.57
CA GLY A 66 -3.91 7.08 10.95
C GLY A 66 -4.07 8.31 10.05
N GLU A 67 -3.05 8.71 9.30
CA GLU A 67 -3.14 9.82 8.36
C GLU A 67 -3.85 9.41 7.07
N LYS A 68 -4.75 10.28 6.60
CA LYS A 68 -5.56 10.06 5.41
C LYS A 68 -5.42 11.24 4.45
N VAL A 69 -5.50 10.92 3.17
CA VAL A 69 -5.55 11.92 2.10
C VAL A 69 -6.94 12.55 2.12
N LYS A 70 -7.02 13.88 2.02
CA LYS A 70 -8.28 14.60 1.89
C LYS A 70 -8.84 14.34 0.48
N SER A 71 -9.87 13.52 0.40
CA SER A 71 -10.55 13.18 -0.83
C SER A 71 -12.06 13.33 -0.68
N SER A 72 -12.71 13.92 -1.69
CA SER A 72 -14.16 14.00 -1.80
C SER A 72 -14.64 13.00 -2.85
N ALA A 73 -15.42 12.00 -2.43
CA ALA A 73 -16.04 11.03 -3.32
C ALA A 73 -17.46 11.48 -3.64
N TYR A 74 -17.82 11.50 -4.92
CA TYR A 74 -19.18 11.83 -5.35
C TYR A 74 -20.07 10.58 -5.25
N PRO A 75 -21.32 10.71 -4.78
CA PRO A 75 -22.25 9.58 -4.70
C PRO A 75 -22.53 9.03 -6.11
N SER A 76 -22.34 7.72 -6.29
CA SER A 76 -22.63 7.03 -7.55
C SER A 76 -24.13 6.93 -7.78
N MET A 77 -24.63 7.46 -8.90
CA MET A 77 -25.97 7.18 -9.44
C MET A 77 -26.01 5.79 -10.12
N GLY A 78 -25.84 4.72 -9.34
CA GLY A 78 -26.14 3.36 -9.79
C GLY A 78 -25.02 2.58 -10.51
N LYS A 79 -23.78 3.09 -10.59
CA LYS A 79 -22.62 2.30 -11.06
C LYS A 79 -21.69 1.90 -9.92
N ALA A 80 -21.02 0.76 -10.09
CA ALA A 80 -20.01 0.23 -9.15
C ALA A 80 -18.71 1.07 -9.11
N ASP A 81 -18.54 2.02 -10.04
CA ASP A 81 -17.45 2.98 -10.04
C ASP A 81 -17.92 4.37 -9.59
N ARG A 82 -17.21 4.94 -8.60
CA ARG A 82 -17.44 6.29 -8.10
C ARG A 82 -16.34 7.21 -8.58
N LEU A 83 -16.71 8.43 -8.94
CA LEU A 83 -15.72 9.48 -9.17
C LEU A 83 -15.30 10.06 -7.83
N MET A 84 -14.00 10.26 -7.64
CA MET A 84 -13.46 10.94 -6.47
C MET A 84 -12.46 12.01 -6.89
N SER A 85 -12.46 13.12 -6.17
CA SER A 85 -11.48 14.18 -6.27
C SER A 85 -10.55 14.12 -5.06
N ILE A 86 -9.26 14.01 -5.30
CA ILE A 86 -8.19 13.97 -4.31
C ILE A 86 -7.55 15.35 -4.26
N ALA A 87 -7.65 16.02 -3.13
CA ALA A 87 -6.95 17.28 -2.92
C ALA A 87 -5.48 17.01 -2.61
N GLY A 88 -5.21 16.22 -1.58
CA GLY A 88 -3.84 15.94 -1.15
C GLY A 88 -3.77 15.48 0.29
N CYS A 89 -2.55 15.27 0.78
CA CYS A 89 -2.28 15.02 2.19
C CYS A 89 -2.02 16.36 2.92
N PRO A 90 -2.06 16.40 4.27
CA PRO A 90 -1.74 17.61 5.03
C PRO A 90 -0.36 18.17 4.66
N TYR A 91 0.63 17.32 4.41
CA TYR A 91 1.99 17.76 4.05
C TYR A 91 2.12 18.55 2.75
N CYS A 92 1.24 18.34 1.76
CA CYS A 92 1.25 19.13 0.52
C CYS A 92 0.19 20.23 0.49
N LEU A 93 -0.75 20.22 1.43
CA LEU A 93 -1.77 21.26 1.58
C LEU A 93 -1.29 22.38 2.52
N GLU A 94 -0.58 22.02 3.58
CA GLU A 94 -0.11 22.94 4.63
C GLU A 94 1.41 23.08 4.66
N GLY A 95 2.15 22.24 3.92
CA GLY A 95 3.61 22.29 3.82
C GLY A 95 4.11 22.79 2.45
N ASP A 96 5.43 22.90 2.32
CA ASP A 96 6.13 23.41 1.12
C ASP A 96 6.42 22.34 0.06
N ARG A 97 5.70 21.20 0.07
CA ARG A 97 5.96 20.14 -0.93
C ARG A 97 5.33 20.46 -2.27
N PRO A 98 6.05 20.26 -3.38
CA PRO A 98 5.51 20.47 -4.71
C PRO A 98 4.37 19.47 -4.96
N ARG A 99 3.24 19.99 -5.43
CA ARG A 99 2.11 19.18 -5.86
C ARG A 99 2.31 18.87 -7.33
N ILE A 100 2.58 17.63 -7.70
CA ILE A 100 2.89 17.25 -9.07
C ILE A 100 1.85 16.24 -9.56
N CYS A 101 1.37 16.42 -10.79
CA CYS A 101 0.49 15.45 -11.41
C CYS A 101 1.29 14.20 -11.81
N PRO A 102 0.93 12.99 -11.35
CA PRO A 102 1.63 11.78 -11.78
C PRO A 102 1.39 11.43 -13.26
N VAL A 103 0.39 12.05 -13.90
CA VAL A 103 0.02 11.76 -15.29
C VAL A 103 0.70 12.70 -16.29
N CYS A 104 0.67 14.01 -16.02
CA CYS A 104 1.24 15.01 -16.93
C CYS A 104 2.50 15.72 -16.41
N GLY A 105 2.93 15.43 -15.18
CA GLY A 105 4.08 16.10 -14.56
C GLY A 105 3.88 17.58 -14.25
N ALA A 106 2.69 18.14 -14.48
CA ALA A 106 2.42 19.55 -14.20
C ALA A 106 2.39 19.82 -12.68
N VAL A 107 2.89 20.99 -12.29
CA VAL A 107 2.74 21.50 -10.92
C VAL A 107 1.30 21.96 -10.72
N LEU A 108 0.65 21.42 -9.69
CA LEU A 108 -0.73 21.71 -9.29
C LEU A 108 -0.77 22.87 -8.31
N ASN A 109 -1.74 23.76 -8.51
CA ASN A 109 -2.07 24.83 -7.56
C ASN A 109 -2.97 24.32 -6.42
N TYR A 110 -3.18 25.15 -5.39
CA TYR A 110 -4.04 24.84 -4.24
C TYR A 110 -5.46 24.40 -4.65
N ASP A 111 -6.02 25.05 -5.65
CA ASP A 111 -7.38 24.80 -6.17
C ASP A 111 -7.47 23.60 -7.12
N GLU A 112 -6.34 23.08 -7.58
CA GLU A 112 -6.30 21.96 -8.52
C GLU A 112 -6.29 20.63 -7.77
N ASN A 113 -7.16 19.72 -8.18
CA ASN A 113 -7.32 18.42 -7.56
C ASN A 113 -7.01 17.30 -8.57
N LEU A 114 -6.51 16.17 -8.07
CA LEU A 114 -6.44 14.95 -8.86
C LEU A 114 -7.82 14.31 -8.92
N VAL A 115 -8.19 13.80 -10.08
CA VAL A 115 -9.42 13.08 -10.29
C VAL A 115 -9.10 11.60 -10.42
N ALA A 116 -9.78 10.79 -9.62
CA ALA A 116 -9.61 9.35 -9.59
C ALA A 116 -10.96 8.64 -9.65
N ARG A 117 -10.93 7.34 -9.95
CA ARG A 117 -12.07 6.44 -9.78
C ARG A 117 -11.84 5.58 -8.54
N LEU A 118 -12.84 5.56 -7.68
CA LEU A 118 -12.93 4.65 -6.55
C LEU A 118 -13.74 3.44 -6.99
N PHE A 119 -13.12 2.26 -6.92
CA PHE A 119 -13.78 0.99 -7.10
C PHE A 119 -14.02 0.38 -5.73
N ASP A 120 -15.29 0.39 -5.31
CA ASP A 120 -15.71 -0.23 -4.05
C ASP A 120 -16.01 -1.71 -4.31
N LYS A 121 -15.11 -2.60 -3.89
CA LYS A 121 -15.35 -4.06 -3.85
C LYS A 121 -15.59 -4.50 -2.40
N PRO A 122 -16.41 -5.53 -2.15
CA PRO A 122 -16.58 -6.06 -0.81
C PRO A 122 -15.23 -6.54 -0.25
N GLY A 123 -14.72 -5.83 0.76
CA GLY A 123 -13.47 -6.14 1.46
C GLY A 123 -12.24 -5.30 1.05
N ARG A 124 -12.24 -4.64 -0.12
CA ARG A 124 -11.14 -3.74 -0.54
C ARG A 124 -11.64 -2.63 -1.46
N SER A 125 -11.26 -1.39 -1.16
CA SER A 125 -11.41 -0.27 -2.08
C SER A 125 -10.11 -0.04 -2.84
N HIS A 126 -10.20 0.11 -4.16
CA HIS A 126 -9.06 0.43 -5.01
C HIS A 126 -9.27 1.79 -5.68
N VAL A 127 -8.28 2.66 -5.57
CA VAL A 127 -8.29 3.99 -6.18
C VAL A 127 -7.43 3.94 -7.44
N HIS A 128 -8.00 4.34 -8.57
CA HIS A 128 -7.26 4.51 -9.82
C HIS A 128 -7.22 6.00 -10.19
N VAL A 129 -6.02 6.59 -10.15
CA VAL A 129 -5.81 8.01 -10.49
C VAL A 129 -5.89 8.17 -12.00
N LEU A 130 -6.75 9.07 -12.48
CA LEU A 130 -6.93 9.32 -13.92
C LEU A 130 -6.12 10.52 -14.40
N GLY A 131 -5.89 11.51 -13.53
CA GLY A 131 -5.15 12.74 -13.87
C GLY A 131 -5.56 13.94 -13.02
N CYS A 132 -4.98 15.11 -13.26
CA CYS A 132 -5.40 16.38 -12.65
C CYS A 132 -6.57 17.04 -13.38
N SER A 133 -7.14 18.07 -12.76
CA SER A 133 -8.17 18.94 -13.37
C SER A 133 -7.75 19.47 -14.76
N ARG A 134 -6.46 19.76 -14.97
CA ARG A 134 -5.95 20.27 -16.27
C ARG A 134 -5.93 19.20 -17.35
N CYS A 135 -5.26 18.06 -17.11
CA CYS A 135 -5.10 17.03 -18.14
C CYS A 135 -6.40 16.26 -18.40
N ARG A 136 -7.30 16.18 -17.42
CA ARG A 136 -8.63 15.57 -17.59
C ARG A 136 -9.67 16.55 -18.14
N GLY A 137 -9.62 17.83 -17.76
CA GLY A 137 -10.56 18.86 -18.21
C GLY A 137 -10.50 19.11 -19.72
N PHE A 138 -9.35 18.89 -20.35
CA PHE A 138 -9.19 19.03 -21.80
C PHE A 138 -10.00 18.03 -22.63
N LEU A 139 -10.46 16.92 -22.04
CA LEU A 139 -11.31 15.92 -22.71
C LEU A 139 -12.82 16.11 -22.43
N GLY A 140 -13.21 17.22 -21.80
CA GLY A 140 -14.61 17.50 -21.42
C GLY A 140 -15.39 18.44 -22.36
N SER A 141 -14.77 19.06 -23.37
CA SER A 141 -15.39 20.07 -24.25
C SER A 141 -15.84 19.50 -25.61
N HIS A 142 -16.27 18.24 -25.67
CA HIS A 142 -16.95 17.66 -26.84
C HIS A 142 -18.07 16.71 -26.39
N ARG A 143 -19.03 17.24 -25.65
CA ARG A 143 -20.36 16.62 -25.60
C ARG A 143 -21.43 17.69 -25.59
#